data_AF-A0A2A2ATL1-F1
#
_entry.id   AF-A0A2A2ATL1-F1
#
_cell.length_a   1.000
_cell.length_b   1.000
_cell.length_c   1.000
_cell.angle_alpha   90.00
_cell.angle_beta   90.00
_cell.angle_gamma   90.00
#
_symmetry.space_group_name_H-M   'P 1'
#
loop_
_entity.id
_entity.type
_entity.pdbx_description
1 polymer ?
#
loop_
_entity_poly.entity_id
_entity_poly.type
_entity_poly.pdbx_seq_one_letter_code
_entity_poly.pdbx_strand_id
1 'polypeptide(L)' 'MNTAIGTIHSRDSAFLRMACGDAKAPGVTYELNTGINGAPLIRSGKTGKWFSVSWEELLRLAIDAGIDTSDGGAA' A
#
# COMPACT_ATOMS: atom_id res chain seq x y z
N MET A 1 -16.25 -12.20 5.56
CA MET A 1 -15.08 -12.30 6.47
C MET A 1 -14.24 -11.05 6.29
N ASN A 2 -13.86 -10.38 7.38
CA ASN A 2 -13.05 -9.17 7.32
C ASN A 2 -11.57 -9.57 7.22
N THR A 3 -11.07 -9.84 6.03
CA THR A 3 -9.66 -10.22 5.81
C THR A 3 -8.82 -8.96 5.98
N ALA A 4 -8.09 -8.86 7.09
CA ALA A 4 -7.16 -7.77 7.32
C ALA A 4 -6.17 -7.68 6.14
N ILE A 5 -5.96 -6.48 5.63
CA ILE A 5 -5.06 -6.23 4.50
C ILE A 5 -3.70 -5.78 5.02
N GLY A 6 -2.66 -6.39 4.47
CA GLY A 6 -1.28 -6.05 4.75
C GLY A 6 -0.87 -6.33 6.20
N THR A 7 0.24 -5.72 6.61
CA THR A 7 0.83 -5.90 7.94
C THR A 7 1.34 -4.57 8.46
N ILE A 8 1.00 -4.24 9.71
CA ILE A 8 1.51 -3.07 10.41
C ILE A 8 2.78 -3.48 11.16
N HIS A 9 3.86 -2.72 10.97
CA HIS A 9 5.11 -2.92 11.68
C HIS A 9 5.40 -1.77 12.64
N SER A 10 6.29 -2.02 13.60
CA SER A 10 6.71 -1.02 14.59
C SER A 10 7.40 0.16 13.93
N ARG A 11 7.40 1.33 14.59
CA ARG A 11 8.08 2.53 14.09
C ARG A 11 9.59 2.34 13.86
N ASP A 12 10.19 1.42 14.61
CA ASP A 12 11.64 1.14 14.61
C ASP A 12 12.02 0.00 13.66
N SER A 13 11.05 -0.53 12.90
CA SER A 13 11.32 -1.54 11.87
C SER A 13 12.18 -0.98 10.75
N ALA A 14 13.20 -1.74 10.36
CA ALA A 14 14.11 -1.40 9.28
C ALA A 14 13.77 -2.18 8.02
N PHE A 15 13.68 -1.47 6.89
CA PHE A 15 13.41 -2.05 5.58
C PHE A 15 14.46 -1.56 4.59
N LEU A 16 15.03 -2.50 3.82
CA LEU A 16 15.73 -2.14 2.59
C LEU A 16 14.69 -1.76 1.54
N ARG A 17 14.74 -0.50 1.08
CA ARG A 17 13.67 0.09 0.29
C ARG A 17 14.16 1.13 -0.71
N MET A 18 13.34 1.38 -1.72
CA MET A 18 13.47 2.53 -2.61
C MET A 18 12.34 3.52 -2.31
N ALA A 19 12.67 4.81 -2.24
CA ALA A 19 11.69 5.87 -2.08
C ALA A 19 10.98 6.11 -3.43
N CYS A 20 9.64 6.17 -3.39
CA CYS A 20 8.81 6.41 -4.57
C CYS A 20 8.16 7.81 -4.56
N GLY A 21 7.98 8.40 -3.37
CA GLY A 21 7.42 9.74 -3.21
C GLY A 21 6.64 9.89 -1.92
N ASP A 22 5.73 10.85 -1.88
CA ASP A 22 4.88 11.15 -0.73
C ASP A 22 3.41 11.30 -1.13
N ALA A 23 2.50 10.85 -0.27
CA ALA A 23 1.06 11.09 -0.38
C ALA A 23 0.54 11.92 0.79
N LYS A 24 -0.38 12.85 0.53
CA LYS A 24 -0.99 13.69 1.56
C LYS A 24 -2.43 13.25 1.84
N ALA A 25 -2.77 13.11 3.12
CA ALA A 25 -4.13 13.03 3.62
C ALA A 25 -4.33 14.13 4.69
N PRO A 26 -5.58 14.44 5.08
CA PRO A 26 -5.84 15.47 6.08
C PRO A 26 -5.02 15.26 7.37
N GLY A 27 -4.10 16.19 7.63
CA GLY A 27 -3.24 16.19 8.82
C GLY A 27 -2.10 15.15 8.84
N VAL A 28 -1.79 14.49 7.72
CA VAL A 28 -0.70 13.50 7.67
C VAL A 28 -0.11 13.36 6.27
N THR A 29 1.22 13.31 6.19
CA THR A 29 1.97 12.89 5.00
C THR A 29 2.41 11.45 5.17
N TYR A 30 2.32 10.66 4.11
CA TYR A 30 2.78 9.28 4.05
C TYR A 30 3.97 9.16 3.10
N GLU A 31 5.06 8.56 3.55
CA GLU A 31 6.18 8.19 2.67
C GLU A 31 5.79 6.94 1.89
N LEU A 32 5.82 7.01 0.57
CA LEU A 32 5.57 5.88 -0.33
C LEU A 32 6.89 5.26 -0.76
N ASN A 33 7.02 3.96 -0.56
CA ASN A 33 8.23 3.21 -0.82
C ASN A 33 7.92 1.85 -1.44
N THR A 34 8.93 1.20 -1.99
CA THR A 34 8.91 -0.23 -2.30
C THR A 34 10.04 -0.93 -1.57
N GLY A 35 9.78 -2.13 -1.05
CA GLY A 35 10.83 -3.03 -0.61
C GLY A 35 11.69 -3.48 -1.79
N ILE A 36 12.88 -4.03 -1.53
CA ILE A 36 13.74 -4.57 -2.60
C ILE A 36 13.09 -5.69 -3.42
N ASN A 37 12.11 -6.38 -2.85
CA ASN A 37 11.25 -7.36 -3.55
C ASN A 37 10.15 -6.72 -4.40
N GLY A 38 10.15 -5.39 -4.54
CA GLY A 38 9.14 -4.62 -5.25
C GLY A 38 7.81 -4.46 -4.50
N ALA A 39 7.65 -5.02 -3.30
CA ALA A 39 6.39 -4.93 -2.56
C ALA A 39 6.17 -3.51 -1.98
N PRO A 40 4.95 -2.97 -2.00
CA PRO A 40 4.64 -1.66 -1.44
C PRO A 40 4.91 -1.58 0.07
N LEU A 41 5.55 -0.47 0.47
CA LEU A 41 5.82 -0.10 1.86
C LEU A 41 5.42 1.35 2.09
N ILE A 42 4.57 1.59 3.08
CA ILE A 42 4.07 2.93 3.42
C ILE A 42 4.52 3.28 4.83
N ARG A 43 5.06 4.49 5.02
CA ARG A 43 5.32 5.04 6.35
C ARG A 43 4.32 6.13 6.68
N SER A 44 3.74 6.08 7.87
CA SER A 44 2.93 7.20 8.37
C SER A 44 3.83 8.28 8.99
N GLY A 45 3.79 9.51 8.47
CA GLY A 45 4.47 10.65 9.09
C GLY A 45 3.91 11.02 10.47
N LYS A 46 2.67 10.61 10.80
CA LYS A 46 2.03 10.89 12.10
C LYS A 46 2.50 9.95 13.20
N THR A 47 2.64 8.66 12.91
CA THR A 47 2.96 7.64 13.93
C THR A 47 4.36 7.05 13.80
N GLY A 48 5.02 7.25 12.65
CA GLY A 48 6.28 6.62 12.29
C GLY A 48 6.17 5.13 11.95
N LYS A 49 5.00 4.51 12.12
CA LYS A 49 4.76 3.09 11.82
C LYS A 49 4.83 2.82 10.32
N TRP A 50 5.15 1.57 10.01
CA TRP A 50 5.20 1.03 8.66
C TRP A 50 3.98 0.17 8.37
N PHE A 51 3.60 0.15 7.11
CA PHE A 51 2.58 -0.74 6.57
C PHE A 51 3.15 -1.40 5.32
N SER A 52 3.19 -2.74 5.30
CA SER A 52 3.50 -3.51 4.10
C SER A 52 2.24 -4.13 3.54
N VAL A 53 2.10 -4.16 2.24
CA VAL A 53 0.98 -4.83 1.56
C VAL A 53 1.51 -5.55 0.33
N SER A 54 1.00 -6.74 0.06
CA SER A 54 1.36 -7.46 -1.16
C SER A 54 0.67 -6.85 -2.39
N TRP A 55 1.23 -7.09 -3.57
CA TRP A 55 0.57 -6.68 -4.81
C TRP A 55 -0.77 -7.36 -5.01
N GLU A 56 -0.91 -8.63 -4.62
CA GLU A 56 -2.17 -9.37 -4.69
C GLU A 56 -3.27 -8.68 -3.87
N GLU A 57 -2.96 -8.26 -2.64
CA GLU A 57 -3.92 -7.55 -1.80
C GLU A 57 -4.29 -6.16 -2.35
N LEU A 58 -3.31 -5.44 -2.91
CA LEU A 58 -3.59 -4.16 -3.59
C LEU A 58 -4.45 -4.35 -4.83
N LEU A 59 -4.18 -5.38 -5.63
CA LEU A 59 -4.99 -5.71 -6.81
C LEU A 59 -6.41 -6.07 -6.39
N ARG A 60 -6.59 -6.87 -5.33
CA ARG A 60 -7.91 -7.17 -4.78
C ARG A 60 -8.65 -5.90 -4.38
N LEU A 61 -8.00 -4.97 -3.68
CA LEU A 61 -8.59 -3.67 -3.34
C LEU A 61 -9.00 -2.86 -4.58
N ALA A 62 -8.14 -2.84 -5.58
CA ALA A 62 -8.40 -2.10 -6.81
C ALA A 62 -9.58 -2.72 -7.58
N ILE A 63 -9.65 -4.06 -7.68
CA ILE A 63 -10.76 -4.79 -8.30
C ILE A 63 -12.06 -4.53 -7.52
N ASP A 64 -12.03 -4.65 -6.20
CA ASP A 64 -13.18 -4.35 -5.33
C ASP A 64 -13.63 -2.88 -5.48
N ALA A 65 -12.72 -1.96 -5.80
CA ALA A 65 -12.99 -0.56 -6.10
C ALA A 65 -13.41 -0.30 -7.57
N GLY A 66 -13.43 -1.34 -8.41
CA GLY A 66 -13.88 -1.28 -9.79
C GLY A 66 -12.80 -0.95 -10.82
N ILE A 67 -11.51 -1.17 -10.53
CA ILE A 67 -10.44 -1.00 -11.52
C ILE A 67 -10.58 -1.99 -12.69
N ASP A 68 -11.17 -3.15 -12.43
CA ASP A 68 -11.36 -4.26 -13.36
C ASP A 68 -12.85 -4.62 -13.47
N THR A 69 -13.69 -3.60 -13.65
CA THR A 69 -15.07 -3.84 -14.10
C THR A 69 -15.02 -4.15 -15.59
N SER A 70 -15.61 -5.28 -15.98
CA SER A 70 -15.78 -5.65 -17.39
C SER A 70 -16.74 -4.68 -18.09
N ASP A 71 -16.29 -3.47 -18.39
CA ASP A 71 -17.03 -2.53 -19.23
C ASP A 71 -16.83 -2.92 -20.71
N GLY A 72 -17.56 -3.94 -21.15
CA GLY A 72 -17.96 -4.09 -22.55
C GLY A 72 -16.88 -4.43 -23.58
N GLY A 73 -15.96 -5.34 -23.28
CA GLY A 73 -15.16 -6.02 -24.31
C GLY A 73 -16.00 -7.05 -25.05
N ALA A 74 -16.86 -6.61 -25.98
CA ALA A 74 -17.37 -7.50 -27.02
C ALA A 74 -16.18 -7.95 -27.88
N ALA A 75 -15.86 -9.24 -27.81
CA ALA A 75 -15.15 -9.95 -28.87
C ALA A 75 -16.18 -10.46 -29.89
#